data_AF-A0A9Q3I5B3-F1
#
_entry.id   AF-A0A9Q3I5B3-F1
#
_cell.length_a   1.000
_cell.length_b   1.000
_cell.length_c   1.000
_cell.angle_alpha   90.00
_cell.angle_beta   90.00
_cell.angle_gamma   90.00
#
_symmetry.space_group_name_H-M   'P 1'
#
loop_
_entity.id
_entity.type
_entity.pdbx_description
1 polymer ?
#
loop_
_entity_poly.entity_id
_entity_poly.type
_entity_poly.pdbx_seq_one_letter_code
_entity_poly.pdbx_strand_id
1 'polypeptide(L)'
;MPEQLKEAESNHELTEKMKEKLIDLLFKYKNAFATDKEPLGAIIGHEVDIILNVANPNPPLLRRPAYPASSRARESLEVHIK
;
A
#
# COMPACT_ATOMS: atom_id res chain seq x y z
N MET A 1 18.50 20.24 -0.57
CA MET A 1 18.04 18.84 -0.44
C MET A 1 16.61 18.84 0.06
N PRO A 2 15.64 18.27 -0.68
CA PRO A 2 14.26 18.17 -0.23
C PRO A 2 14.18 17.33 1.05
N GLU A 3 13.38 17.76 2.02
CA GLU A 3 13.36 17.21 3.39
C GLU A 3 13.06 15.71 3.46
N GLN A 4 12.32 15.20 2.47
CA GLN A 4 11.91 13.80 2.34
C GLN A 4 13.07 12.81 2.18
N LEU A 5 14.28 13.30 1.87
CA LEU A 5 15.48 12.47 1.69
C LEU A 5 16.43 12.50 2.88
N LYS A 6 16.15 13.31 3.92
CA LYS A 6 17.03 13.40 5.10
C LYS A 6 17.07 12.10 5.91
N GLU A 7 15.98 11.33 5.87
CA GLU A 7 15.85 10.05 6.59
C GLU A 7 16.03 8.83 5.66
N ALA A 8 16.35 9.04 4.39
CA ALA A 8 16.45 7.96 3.42
C ALA A 8 17.77 7.20 3.56
N GLU A 9 17.68 5.91 3.87
CA GLU A 9 18.83 5.01 3.76
C GLU A 9 19.17 4.76 2.29
N SER A 10 20.43 5.05 1.93
CA SER A 10 20.96 4.81 0.59
C SER A 10 21.93 3.65 0.62
N ASN A 11 22.00 2.87 -0.46
CA ASN A 11 23.05 1.86 -0.60
C ASN A 11 24.44 2.53 -0.50
N HIS A 12 25.30 1.97 0.36
CA HIS A 12 26.66 2.43 0.61
C HIS A 12 27.60 2.27 -0.61
N GLU A 13 27.21 1.45 -1.58
CA GLU A 13 27.95 1.26 -2.84
C GLU A 13 27.71 2.40 -3.85
N LEU A 14 26.73 3.28 -3.62
CA LEU A 14 26.43 4.39 -4.53
C LEU A 14 27.41 5.54 -4.34
N THR A 15 28.05 5.94 -5.44
CA THR A 15 28.82 7.20 -5.47
C THR A 15 27.88 8.41 -5.39
N GLU A 16 28.39 9.56 -4.95
CA GLU A 16 27.60 10.80 -4.80
C GLU A 16 26.92 11.22 -6.12
N LYS A 17 27.60 11.09 -7.26
CA LYS A 17 27.01 11.38 -8.58
C LYS A 17 25.84 10.43 -8.93
N MET A 18 25.90 9.18 -8.49
CA MET A 18 24.82 8.23 -8.70
C MET A 18 23.64 8.54 -7.80
N LYS A 19 23.87 9.00 -6.57
CA LYS A 19 22.82 9.46 -5.66
C LYS A 19 22.10 10.68 -6.22
N GLU A 20 22.84 11.68 -6.71
CA GLU A 20 22.25 12.86 -7.38
C GLU A 20 21.36 12.46 -8.55
N LYS A 21 21.87 11.60 -9.45
CA LYS A 21 21.10 11.11 -10.59
C LYS A 21 19.88 10.28 -10.18
N LEU A 22 19.99 9.50 -9.12
CA LEU A 22 18.88 8.73 -8.57
C LEU A 22 17.79 9.65 -8.03
N ILE A 23 18.17 10.69 -7.29
CA ILE A 23 17.24 11.70 -6.76
C ILE A 23 16.50 12.38 -7.91
N ASP A 24 17.22 12.83 -8.94
CA ASP A 24 16.60 13.44 -10.12
C ASP A 24 15.58 12.51 -10.79
N LEU A 25 15.89 11.22 -10.88
CA LEU A 25 15.00 10.21 -11.46
C LEU A 25 13.75 10.01 -10.60
N LEU A 26 13.91 9.87 -9.29
CA LEU A 26 12.81 9.71 -8.34
C LEU A 26 11.86 10.91 -8.38
N PHE A 27 12.38 12.14 -8.42
CA PHE A 27 11.55 13.34 -8.55
C PHE A 27 10.86 13.45 -9.91
N LYS A 28 11.58 13.12 -10.99
CA LYS A 28 11.03 13.13 -12.34
C LYS A 28 9.83 12.18 -12.47
N TYR A 29 9.89 11.02 -11.83
CA TYR A 29 8.86 9.98 -11.91
C TYR A 29 8.07 9.84 -10.60
N LYS A 30 7.97 10.89 -9.78
CA LYS A 30 7.36 10.82 -8.44
C LYS A 30 5.96 10.18 -8.42
N ASN A 31 5.14 10.43 -9.46
CA ASN A 31 3.78 9.91 -9.57
C ASN A 31 3.72 8.41 -9.89
N ALA A 32 4.84 7.79 -10.28
CA ALA A 32 4.93 6.35 -10.52
C ALA A 32 5.21 5.56 -9.23
N PHE A 33 5.55 6.25 -8.13
CA PHE A 33 5.83 5.65 -6.84
C PHE A 33 4.67 5.95 -5.88
N ALA A 34 4.31 4.97 -5.05
CA ALA A 34 3.40 5.24 -3.94
C ALA A 34 4.13 6.03 -2.86
N THR A 35 3.40 6.93 -2.22
CA THR A 35 3.84 7.61 -1.01
C THR A 35 2.89 7.27 0.14
N ASP A 36 3.30 7.59 1.35
CA ASP A 36 2.48 7.58 2.57
C ASP A 36 1.19 8.40 2.42
N LYS A 37 1.18 9.43 1.57
CA LYS A 37 0.01 10.26 1.27
C LYS A 37 -0.79 9.80 0.05
N GLU A 38 -0.13 9.10 -0.87
CA GLU A 38 -0.70 8.64 -2.15
C GLU A 38 -0.42 7.13 -2.30
N PRO A 39 -1.23 6.26 -1.66
CA PRO A 39 -0.97 4.83 -1.66
C PRO A 39 -1.23 4.20 -3.04
N LEU A 40 -0.50 3.11 -3.30
CA LEU A 40 -0.64 2.29 -4.50
C LEU A 40 -2.08 1.73 -4.56
N GLY A 41 -2.80 1.99 -5.66
CA GLY A 41 -4.13 1.40 -5.90
C GLY A 41 -5.28 2.39 -6.09
N ALA A 42 -5.07 3.70 -5.94
CA ALA A 42 -6.06 4.72 -6.30
C ALA A 42 -6.14 4.95 -7.84
N ILE A 43 -6.15 3.87 -8.63
CA ILE A 43 -6.29 3.93 -10.09
C ILE A 43 -7.78 4.15 -10.40
N ILE A 44 -8.11 5.38 -10.80
CA ILE A 44 -9.47 5.76 -11.20
C ILE A 44 -9.84 4.99 -12.48
N GLY A 45 -11.03 4.39 -12.54
CA GLY A 45 -11.51 3.66 -13.72
C GLY A 45 -11.13 2.18 -13.76
N HIS A 46 -10.63 1.60 -12.66
CA HIS A 46 -10.39 0.17 -12.50
C HIS A 46 -11.28 -0.41 -11.38
N GLU A 47 -12.52 0.08 -11.29
CA GLU A 47 -13.51 -0.46 -10.38
C GLU A 47 -13.89 -1.90 -10.78
N VAL A 48 -14.08 -2.76 -9.79
CA VAL A 48 -14.49 -4.14 -10.01
C VAL A 48 -15.97 -4.28 -9.69
N ASP A 49 -16.77 -4.58 -10.71
CA ASP A 49 -18.18 -4.93 -10.52
C ASP A 49 -18.32 -6.38 -10.04
N ILE A 50 -18.62 -6.54 -8.75
CA ILE A 50 -18.88 -7.84 -8.14
C ILE A 50 -20.38 -8.12 -8.17
N ILE A 51 -20.82 -8.97 -9.09
CA ILE A 51 -22.22 -9.37 -9.22
C ILE A 51 -22.44 -10.72 -8.52
N LEU A 52 -23.44 -10.79 -7.64
CA LEU A 52 -23.83 -12.03 -6.99
C LEU A 52 -24.64 -12.89 -7.96
N ASN A 53 -24.25 -14.16 -8.11
CA ASN A 53 -25.00 -15.15 -8.89
C ASN A 53 -26.24 -15.70 -8.17
N VAL A 54 -26.63 -15.11 -7.04
CA VAL A 54 -27.78 -15.53 -6.24
C VAL A 54 -28.75 -14.36 -6.10
N ALA A 55 -30.04 -14.68 -6.11
CA ALA A 55 -31.13 -13.72 -5.99
C ALA A 55 -32.03 -14.07 -4.80
N ASN A 56 -32.87 -13.12 -4.39
CA ASN A 56 -33.90 -13.37 -3.38
C ASN A 56 -34.75 -14.60 -3.76
N PRO A 57 -35.13 -15.45 -2.79
CA PRO A 57 -34.98 -15.29 -1.34
C PRO A 57 -33.71 -15.92 -0.75
N ASN A 58 -32.75 -16.38 -1.56
CA ASN A 58 -31.63 -17.21 -1.11
C ASN A 58 -30.32 -16.41 -1.08
N PRO A 59 -30.02 -15.67 0.00
CA PRO A 59 -28.77 -14.92 0.09
C PRO A 59 -27.55 -15.87 0.13
N PRO A 60 -26.35 -15.38 -0.25
CA PRO A 60 -25.13 -16.14 -0.06
C PRO A 60 -24.95 -16.48 1.42
N LEU A 61 -24.63 -17.73 1.74
CA LEU A 61 -24.34 -18.14 3.10
C LEU A 61 -23.10 -17.39 3.60
N LEU A 62 -23.26 -16.60 4.67
CA LEU A 62 -22.12 -16.03 5.38
C LEU A 62 -21.27 -17.17 5.94
N ARG A 63 -19.96 -17.11 5.70
CA ARG A 63 -19.04 -18.02 6.39
C ARG A 63 -19.15 -17.79 7.89
N ARG A 64 -18.86 -18.85 8.67
CA ARG A 64 -18.69 -18.72 10.13
C ARG A 64 -17.73 -17.57 10.42
N PRO A 65 -17.92 -16.85 11.54
CA PRO A 65 -16.99 -15.79 11.94
C PRO A 65 -15.56 -16.35 11.92
N ALA A 66 -14.61 -15.52 11.48
CA ALA A 66 -13.21 -15.88 11.55
C ALA A 66 -12.86 -16.27 12.99
N TYR A 67 -12.01 -17.28 13.15
CA TYR A 67 -11.51 -17.64 14.47
C TYR A 67 -10.83 -16.42 15.12
N PRO A 68 -10.97 -16.25 16.45
CA PRO A 68 -10.34 -15.14 17.12
C PRO A 68 -8.83 -15.19 16.91
N ALA A 69 -8.26 -14.07 16.48
CA ALA A 69 -6.82 -13.91 16.41
C ALA A 69 -6.21 -14.03 17.82
N SER A 70 -4.98 -14.57 17.91
CA SER A 70 -4.23 -14.54 19.16
C SER A 70 -3.94 -13.10 19.59
N SER A 71 -3.69 -12.86 20.89
CA SER A 71 -3.43 -11.50 21.40
C SER A 71 -2.32 -10.80 20.62
N ARG A 72 -1.21 -11.50 20.35
CA ARG A 72 -0.10 -11.00 19.55
C ARG A 72 -0.49 -10.70 18.09
N ALA A 73 -1.27 -11.58 17.47
CA ALA A 73 -1.72 -11.36 16.09
C ALA A 73 -2.67 -10.16 16.02
N ARG A 74 -3.52 -10.00 17.02
CA ARG A 74 -4.47 -8.89 17.11
C ARG A 74 -3.75 -7.55 17.27
N GLU A 75 -2.77 -7.45 18.18
CA GLU A 75 -1.94 -6.26 18.36
C GLU A 75 -1.25 -5.82 17.05
N SER A 76 -0.67 -6.77 16.30
CA SER A 76 -0.02 -6.48 15.02
C SER A 76 -1.00 -6.05 13.93
N LEU A 77 -2.22 -6.59 13.93
CA LEU A 77 -3.27 -6.24 12.97
C LEU A 77 -3.85 -4.85 13.26
N GLU A 78 -4.01 -4.49 14.53
CA GLU A 78 -4.55 -3.19 14.94
C GLU A 78 -3.69 -2.00 14.49
N VAL A 79 -2.40 -2.22 14.20
CA VAL A 79 -1.51 -1.21 13.60
C VAL A 79 -1.92 -0.85 12.16
N HIS A 80 -2.49 -1.80 11.42
CA HIS A 80 -2.76 -1.67 9.99
C HIS A 80 -4.25 -1.50 9.64
N ILE A 81 -5.14 -1.79 10.58
CA ILE A 81 -6.61 -1.76 10.38
C ILE A 81 -7.23 -0.40 10.77
N LYS A 82 -6.53 0.41 11.57
CA LYS A 82 -7.02 1.71 12.05
C LYS A 82 -7.11 2.78 10.97
#